data_AF-A0A5K0V5B6-F1
#
_entry.id   AF-A0A5K0V5B6-F1
#
_cell.length_a   1.000
_cell.length_b   1.000
_cell.length_c   1.000
_cell.angle_alpha   90.00
_cell.angle_beta   90.00
_cell.angle_gamma   90.00
#
_symmetry.space_group_name_H-M   'P 1'
#
loop_
_entity.id
_entity.type
_entity.pdbx_description
1 polymer ?
#
loop_
_entity_poly.entity_id
_entity_poly.type
_entity_poly.pdbx_seq_one_letter_code
_entity_poly.pdbx_strand_id
1 'polypeptide(L)'
;AAIAGSAVDQVERVVGYVSLGYPFGLTASILFGRHNKAILQSSKPKLFVMGTRDGFTSVKHLENKLKSAAGRVETHLLEGVSHFQMEGPDFDSQMADLIDGFIATL
;
A
#
# COMPACT_ATOMS: atom_id res chain seq x y z
N ALA A 1 -2.42 7.13 2.19
CA ALA A 1 -2.61 5.96 1.30
C ALA A 1 -3.93 5.97 0.51
N ALA A 2 -5.10 5.78 1.14
CA ALA A 2 -6.35 5.44 0.44
C ALA A 2 -6.85 6.47 -0.60
N ILE A 3 -6.80 7.77 -0.29
CA ILE A 3 -7.28 8.83 -1.19
C ILE A 3 -6.44 8.87 -2.48
N ALA A 4 -5.12 8.79 -2.37
CA ALA A 4 -4.22 8.73 -3.53
C ALA A 4 -4.53 7.50 -4.40
N GLY A 5 -4.85 6.37 -3.79
CA GLY A 5 -5.26 5.15 -4.48
C GLY A 5 -6.51 5.35 -5.36
N SER A 6 -7.44 6.23 -4.97
CA SER A 6 -8.62 6.54 -5.79
C SER A 6 -8.35 7.44 -7.00
N ALA A 7 -7.18 8.08 -7.07
CA ALA A 7 -6.80 8.95 -8.18
C ALA A 7 -5.94 8.26 -9.24
N VAL A 8 -5.45 7.03 -8.97
CA VAL A 8 -4.45 6.33 -9.80
C VAL A 8 -4.86 6.19 -11.26
N ASP A 9 -6.13 5.84 -11.53
CA ASP A 9 -6.63 5.71 -12.90
C ASP A 9 -7.23 7.01 -13.46
N GLN A 10 -7.38 8.04 -12.62
CA GLN A 10 -7.90 9.35 -13.04
C GLN A 10 -6.83 10.22 -13.71
N VAL A 11 -5.56 9.89 -13.48
CA VAL A 11 -4.41 10.64 -14.02
C VAL A 11 -3.58 9.72 -14.91
N GLU A 12 -3.60 9.99 -16.20
CA GLU A 12 -2.89 9.20 -17.21
C GLU A 12 -1.38 9.08 -16.93
N ARG A 13 -0.76 10.15 -16.42
CA ARG A 13 0.68 10.20 -16.12
C ARG A 13 1.10 9.37 -14.91
N VAL A 14 0.15 8.90 -14.10
CA VAL A 14 0.47 7.99 -12.99
C VAL A 14 0.78 6.63 -13.60
N VAL A 15 2.00 6.13 -13.40
CA VAL A 15 2.46 4.84 -13.96
C VAL A 15 2.42 3.71 -12.93
N GLY A 16 2.33 4.02 -11.65
CA GLY A 16 2.26 3.04 -10.57
C GLY A 16 1.81 3.67 -9.26
N TYR A 17 1.67 2.86 -8.22
CA TYR A 17 1.22 3.30 -6.90
C TYR A 17 2.05 2.67 -5.78
N VAL A 18 2.49 3.48 -4.82
CA VAL A 18 3.12 2.99 -3.59
C VAL A 18 2.22 3.35 -2.41
N SER A 19 1.97 2.37 -1.55
CA SER A 19 1.36 2.60 -0.25
C SER A 19 2.29 2.20 0.87
N LEU A 20 2.57 3.15 1.75
CA LEU A 20 3.15 2.91 3.06
C LEU A 20 1.99 2.87 4.05
N GLY A 21 1.76 1.72 4.70
CA GLY A 21 0.77 1.58 5.78
C GLY A 21 -0.66 1.69 5.27
N TYR A 22 -1.07 0.86 4.29
CA TYR A 22 -2.44 0.96 3.80
C TYR A 22 -3.46 0.49 4.87
N PRO A 23 -4.47 1.30 5.24
CA PRO A 23 -5.43 0.92 6.27
C PRO A 23 -6.57 0.05 5.67
N PHE A 24 -6.35 -1.27 5.62
CA PHE A 24 -7.30 -2.30 5.18
C PHE A 24 -8.10 -2.97 6.30
N GLY A 25 -7.83 -2.67 7.58
CA GLY A 25 -8.58 -3.28 8.69
C GLY A 25 -10.09 -3.02 8.64
N LEU A 26 -10.84 -3.76 9.46
CA LEU A 26 -12.30 -3.74 9.44
C LEU A 26 -12.87 -2.34 9.76
N THR A 27 -12.35 -1.69 10.81
CA THR A 27 -12.76 -0.32 11.21
C THR A 27 -12.33 0.72 10.18
N ALA A 28 -11.10 0.62 9.68
CA ALA A 28 -10.60 1.48 8.60
C ALA A 28 -11.42 1.33 7.31
N SER A 29 -11.86 0.12 6.99
CA SER A 29 -12.66 -0.16 5.79
C SER A 29 -14.05 0.44 5.84
N ILE A 30 -14.60 0.77 7.02
CA ILE A 30 -15.85 1.53 7.13
C ILE A 30 -15.66 2.95 6.60
N LEU A 31 -14.52 3.58 6.91
CA LEU A 31 -14.21 4.94 6.49
C LEU A 31 -13.66 4.99 5.05
N PHE A 32 -12.84 4.01 4.67
CA PHE A 32 -12.05 4.06 3.43
C PHE A 32 -12.43 3.00 2.39
N GLY A 33 -13.41 2.14 2.65
CA GLY A 33 -13.72 0.97 1.82
C GLY A 33 -14.04 1.30 0.36
N ARG A 34 -14.64 2.46 0.09
CA ARG A 34 -14.87 2.94 -1.28
C ARG A 34 -13.58 3.27 -2.04
N HIS A 35 -12.55 3.77 -1.34
CA HIS A 35 -11.26 4.08 -1.94
C HIS A 35 -10.45 2.80 -2.24
N ASN A 36 -10.64 1.74 -1.45
CA ASN A 36 -9.98 0.45 -1.67
C ASN A 36 -10.36 -0.14 -3.03
N LYS A 37 -11.61 0.02 -3.47
CA LYS A 37 -12.07 -0.55 -4.75
C LYS A 37 -11.28 0.00 -5.93
N ALA A 38 -11.07 1.30 -5.99
CA ALA A 38 -10.36 1.94 -7.10
C ALA A 38 -8.93 1.39 -7.23
N ILE A 39 -8.17 1.36 -6.12
CA ILE A 39 -6.81 0.85 -6.18
C ILE A 39 -6.77 -0.65 -6.45
N LEU A 40 -7.67 -1.45 -5.88
CA LEU A 40 -7.70 -2.90 -6.13
C LEU A 40 -8.09 -3.24 -7.58
N GLN A 41 -8.82 -2.38 -8.29
CA GLN A 41 -9.25 -2.63 -9.68
C GLN A 41 -8.30 -2.08 -10.75
N SER A 42 -7.46 -1.11 -10.41
CA SER A 42 -6.46 -0.57 -11.35
C SER A 42 -5.49 -1.65 -11.81
N SER A 43 -5.20 -1.71 -13.12
CA SER A 43 -4.17 -2.62 -13.66
C SER A 43 -2.74 -2.10 -13.48
N LYS A 44 -2.56 -0.85 -13.06
CA LYS A 44 -1.23 -0.24 -12.88
C LYS A 44 -0.45 -0.96 -11.76
N PRO A 45 0.88 -1.15 -11.90
CA PRO A 45 1.69 -1.78 -10.87
C PRO A 45 1.56 -1.08 -9.52
N LYS A 46 1.61 -1.86 -8.44
CA LYS A 46 1.47 -1.32 -7.10
C LYS A 46 2.33 -2.03 -6.06
N LEU A 47 2.97 -1.26 -5.20
CA LEU A 47 3.75 -1.71 -4.06
C LEU A 47 3.03 -1.36 -2.74
N PHE A 48 2.87 -2.35 -1.87
CA PHE A 48 2.39 -2.17 -0.50
C PHE A 48 3.49 -2.47 0.50
N VAL A 49 3.88 -1.48 1.30
CA VAL A 49 4.81 -1.66 2.42
C VAL A 49 4.04 -1.53 3.73
N MET A 50 4.21 -2.48 4.65
CA MET A 50 3.48 -2.52 5.91
C MET A 50 4.29 -3.17 7.02
N GLY A 51 4.24 -2.60 8.23
CA GLY A 51 4.79 -3.24 9.41
C GLY A 51 3.92 -4.42 9.89
N THR A 52 4.54 -5.50 10.40
CA THR A 52 3.79 -6.68 10.90
C THR A 52 3.02 -6.41 12.18
N ARG A 53 3.35 -5.31 12.89
CA ARG A 53 2.64 -4.80 14.07
C ARG A 53 1.79 -3.56 13.77
N ASP A 54 1.32 -3.42 12.53
CA ASP A 54 0.38 -2.37 12.14
C ASP A 54 -0.94 -2.49 12.95
N GLY A 55 -1.33 -1.40 13.62
CA GLY A 55 -2.52 -1.33 14.47
C GLY A 55 -3.84 -1.14 13.70
N PHE A 56 -3.75 -0.82 12.40
CA PHE A 56 -4.88 -0.59 11.50
C PHE A 56 -5.14 -1.78 10.58
N THR A 57 -4.10 -2.54 10.21
CA THR A 57 -4.21 -3.65 9.26
C THR A 57 -3.38 -4.84 9.72
N SER A 58 -3.99 -6.04 9.81
CA SER A 58 -3.22 -7.26 10.01
C SER A 58 -2.65 -7.78 8.69
N VAL A 59 -1.52 -8.49 8.74
CA VAL A 59 -0.90 -9.18 7.58
C VAL A 59 -1.93 -10.02 6.83
N LYS A 60 -2.71 -10.83 7.55
CA LYS A 60 -3.79 -11.64 6.96
C LYS A 60 -4.83 -10.80 6.22
N HIS A 61 -5.20 -9.62 6.72
CA HIS A 61 -6.16 -8.76 6.03
C HIS A 61 -5.56 -8.15 4.76
N LEU A 62 -4.30 -7.69 4.81
CA LEU A 62 -3.58 -7.20 3.64
C LEU A 62 -3.55 -8.28 2.55
N GLU A 63 -3.02 -9.46 2.86
CA GLU A 63 -2.92 -10.58 1.92
C GLU A 63 -4.29 -10.96 1.31
N ASN A 64 -5.32 -11.08 2.15
CA ASN A 64 -6.65 -11.42 1.67
C ASN A 64 -7.26 -10.36 0.75
N LYS A 65 -6.98 -9.07 1.00
CA LYS A 65 -7.43 -7.99 0.11
C LYS A 65 -6.68 -7.99 -1.21
N LEU A 66 -5.37 -8.26 -1.19
CA LEU A 66 -4.55 -8.23 -2.40
C LEU A 66 -4.78 -9.43 -3.34
N LYS A 67 -5.33 -10.55 -2.85
CA LYS A 67 -5.74 -11.69 -3.70
C LYS A 67 -6.68 -11.33 -4.84
N SER A 68 -7.52 -10.30 -4.67
CA SER A 68 -8.44 -9.84 -5.71
C SER A 68 -7.97 -8.57 -6.42
N ALA A 69 -6.73 -8.14 -6.19
CA ALA A 69 -6.19 -6.95 -6.84
C ALA A 69 -5.80 -7.25 -8.29
N ALA A 70 -6.10 -6.31 -9.19
CA ALA A 70 -5.68 -6.37 -10.59
C ALA A 70 -4.25 -5.85 -10.77
N GLY A 71 -3.60 -6.32 -11.85
CA GLY A 71 -2.26 -5.91 -12.23
C GLY A 71 -1.15 -6.53 -11.38
N ARG A 72 0.07 -5.99 -11.53
CA ARG A 72 1.22 -6.40 -10.72
C ARG A 72 1.09 -5.84 -9.31
N VAL A 73 1.17 -6.71 -8.31
CA VAL A 73 1.11 -6.34 -6.90
C VAL A 73 2.34 -6.87 -6.19
N GLU A 74 3.08 -5.97 -5.54
CA GLU A 74 4.22 -6.28 -4.70
C GLU A 74 3.90 -5.94 -3.25
N THR A 75 4.44 -6.73 -2.32
CA THR A 75 4.26 -6.52 -0.88
C THR A 75 5.58 -6.66 -0.17
N HIS A 76 5.88 -5.71 0.72
CA HIS A 76 7.04 -5.75 1.60
C HIS A 76 6.59 -5.61 3.06
N LEU A 77 6.91 -6.59 3.89
CA LEU A 77 6.54 -6.60 5.30
C LEU A 77 7.75 -6.29 6.17
N LEU A 78 7.60 -5.31 7.07
CA LEU A 78 8.63 -4.95 8.04
C LEU A 78 8.35 -5.63 9.38
N GLU A 79 9.19 -6.59 9.74
CA GLU A 79 8.99 -7.40 10.95
C GLU A 79 9.11 -6.57 12.23
N GLY A 80 8.14 -6.71 13.14
CA GLY A 80 8.11 -6.02 14.43
C GLY A 80 7.79 -4.52 14.37
N VAL A 81 7.55 -3.95 13.18
CA VAL A 81 7.35 -2.51 13.00
C VAL A 81 5.86 -2.14 13.09
N SER A 82 5.55 -1.04 13.77
CA SER A 82 4.19 -0.47 13.80
C SER A 82 3.96 0.52 12.66
N HIS A 83 2.69 0.85 12.39
CA HIS A 83 2.30 1.76 11.31
C HIS A 83 3.07 3.09 11.31
N PHE A 84 3.02 3.82 12.43
CA PHE A 84 3.68 5.13 12.54
C PHE A 84 5.20 5.04 12.72
N GLN A 85 5.71 3.91 13.22
CA GLN A 85 7.15 3.72 13.32
C GLN A 85 7.78 3.63 11.93
N MET A 86 7.13 2.92 10.99
CA MET A 86 7.58 2.83 9.60
C MET A 86 7.54 4.18 8.87
N GLU A 87 6.65 5.08 9.25
CA GLU A 87 6.56 6.44 8.69
C GLU A 87 7.52 7.43 9.38
N GLY A 88 8.30 6.95 10.35
CA GLY A 88 9.28 7.75 11.08
C GLY A 88 10.63 7.84 10.35
N PRO A 89 11.48 8.80 10.74
CA PRO A 89 12.74 9.10 10.04
C PRO A 89 13.75 7.94 10.05
N ASP A 90 13.67 7.05 11.03
CA ASP A 90 14.52 5.85 11.10
C ASP A 90 14.30 4.89 9.91
N PHE A 91 13.17 5.02 9.21
CA PHE A 91 12.80 4.19 8.06
C PHE A 91 12.86 4.93 6.73
N ASP A 92 13.14 6.25 6.70
CA ASP A 92 13.12 7.05 5.47
C ASP A 92 14.02 6.45 4.38
N SER A 93 15.26 6.09 4.73
CA SER A 93 16.20 5.47 3.77
C SER A 93 15.65 4.15 3.24
N GLN A 94 15.11 3.29 4.10
CA GLN A 94 14.58 2.01 3.69
C GLN A 94 13.34 2.17 2.78
N MET A 95 12.47 3.15 3.08
CA MET A 95 11.30 3.42 2.25
C MET A 95 11.71 3.98 0.89
N ALA A 96 12.71 4.87 0.86
CA ALA A 96 13.26 5.41 -0.37
C ALA A 96 13.87 4.31 -1.26
N ASP A 97 14.66 3.41 -0.69
CA ASP A 97 15.28 2.30 -1.42
C ASP A 97 14.24 1.34 -2.01
N LEU A 98 13.18 1.02 -1.25
CA LEU A 98 12.07 0.18 -1.74
C LEU A 98 11.31 0.86 -2.89
N ILE A 99 11.08 2.17 -2.78
CA ILE A 99 10.41 2.97 -3.81
C ILE A 99 11.26 3.04 -5.07
N ASP A 100 12.55 3.32 -4.94
CA ASP A 100 13.48 3.39 -6.07
C ASP A 100 13.57 2.05 -6.81
N GLY A 101 13.72 0.95 -6.06
CA GLY A 101 13.72 -0.40 -6.61
C GLY A 101 12.43 -0.75 -7.33
N PHE A 102 11.28 -0.32 -6.81
CA PHE A 102 10.00 -0.50 -7.49
C PHE A 102 9.91 0.33 -8.77
N ILE A 103 10.28 1.62 -8.72
CA ILE A 103 10.25 2.53 -9.88
C ILE A 103 11.14 2.03 -11.02
N ALA A 104 12.31 1.47 -10.71
CA ALA A 104 13.23 0.92 -11.71
C ALA A 104 12.65 -0.25 -12.54
N THR A 105 11.50 -0.79 -12.13
CA THR A 105 10.81 -1.91 -12.81
C THR A 105 9.51 -1.50 -13.51
N LEU A 106 9.20 -0.20 -13.58
CA LEU A 106 7.98 0.35 -14.20
C LEU A 106 8.13 0.63 -15.69
#